data_AF-A0ABC9C7R9-F1
#
_entry.id   AF-A0ABC9C7R9-F1
#
_cell.length_a   1.000
_cell.length_b   1.000
_cell.length_c   1.000
_cell.angle_alpha   90.00
_cell.angle_beta   90.00
_cell.angle_gamma   90.00
#
_symmetry.space_group_name_H-M   'P 1'
#
loop_
_entity.id
_entity.type
_entity.pdbx_description
1 polymer ?
#
loop_
_entity_poly.entity_id
_entity_poly.type
_entity_poly.pdbx_seq_one_letter_code
_entity_poly.pdbx_strand_id
1 'polypeptide(L)'
;MILKRIKSRSKEYPIKRMIPVAQEVVRAREIVTEGVSTLLRVVPVHSCKFCPEVHIGATGHEMKTCHGFKRMIKDQPHKWVPGNLNDILVPVQAFHLNEMFQDEIKHDQRFDYPRVPAVLELCHQAGADIPDELLYRSEQLSTTVRGNGQQPPAPILPDQLRYVGQRTLDAWESLRLGVTKLLLVYPSKVCEHCSEVHVGPSGHKARMCGVFKFEGWKGMHKWKKAGVDDLVPQKIVWHRRPHDPPVLVDGGRDYYGHAPAVIELCMQVGARVPPKYHCMMKTHGLAPPVQ
;
A
#
# COMPACT_ATOMS: atom_id res chain seq x y z
N MET A 1 -31.48 14.69 -19.24
CA MET A 1 -32.04 13.76 -18.22
C MET A 1 -30.96 13.19 -17.30
N ILE A 2 -29.79 12.77 -17.83
CA ILE A 2 -28.66 12.21 -17.04
C ILE A 2 -28.06 13.22 -16.06
N LEU A 3 -27.76 14.45 -16.50
CA LEU A 3 -27.22 15.50 -15.63
C LEU A 3 -28.13 15.83 -14.42
N LYS A 4 -29.45 15.78 -14.60
CA LYS A 4 -30.42 15.96 -13.50
C LYS A 4 -30.36 14.81 -12.49
N ARG A 5 -30.15 13.57 -12.94
CA ARG A 5 -29.95 12.39 -12.08
C ARG A 5 -28.61 12.41 -11.33
N ILE A 6 -27.54 12.91 -11.96
CA ILE A 6 -26.25 13.09 -11.28
C ILE A 6 -26.39 14.17 -10.19
N LYS A 7 -26.98 15.32 -10.53
CA LYS A 7 -27.27 16.40 -9.57
C LYS A 7 -28.24 15.99 -8.45
N SER A 8 -29.11 15.01 -8.65
CA SER A 8 -29.97 14.50 -7.58
C SER A 8 -29.20 13.54 -6.67
N ARG A 9 -28.34 12.68 -7.22
CA ARG A 9 -27.50 11.76 -6.44
C ARG A 9 -26.43 12.49 -5.63
N SER A 10 -25.86 13.58 -6.14
CA SER A 10 -24.85 14.36 -5.41
C SER A 10 -25.37 14.90 -4.07
N LYS A 11 -26.68 15.19 -3.97
CA LYS A 11 -27.32 15.67 -2.73
C LYS A 11 -27.32 14.64 -1.59
N GLU A 12 -27.12 13.36 -1.90
CA GLU A 12 -27.08 12.28 -0.91
C GLU A 12 -25.67 12.06 -0.33
N TYR A 13 -24.67 12.79 -0.84
CA TYR A 13 -23.27 12.70 -0.43
C TYR A 13 -22.90 13.90 0.46
N PRO A 14 -22.08 13.68 1.50
CA PRO A 14 -21.60 12.38 1.96
C PRO A 14 -22.72 11.53 2.61
N ILE A 15 -22.66 10.21 2.44
CA ILE A 15 -23.59 9.27 3.05
C ILE A 15 -23.30 9.26 4.56
N LYS A 16 -24.16 9.90 5.37
CA LYS A 16 -23.94 10.11 6.81
C LYS A 16 -23.51 8.86 7.60
N ARG A 17 -24.10 7.70 7.30
CA ARG A 17 -23.77 6.41 7.94
C ARG A 17 -22.34 5.90 7.65
N MET A 18 -21.67 6.45 6.64
CA MET A 18 -20.31 6.06 6.23
C MET A 18 -19.24 6.96 6.82
N ILE A 19 -19.60 8.13 7.35
CA ILE A 19 -18.65 9.06 7.99
C ILE A 19 -17.84 8.37 9.10
N PRO A 20 -18.44 7.57 10.02
CA PRO A 20 -17.66 6.88 11.05
C PRO A 20 -16.67 5.86 10.46
N VAL A 21 -17.05 5.18 9.37
CA VAL A 21 -16.16 4.24 8.66
C VAL A 21 -14.98 4.98 8.05
N ALA A 22 -15.22 6.15 7.44
CA ALA A 22 -14.16 6.98 6.87
C ALA A 22 -13.19 7.49 7.96
N GLN A 23 -13.71 7.92 9.11
CA GLN A 23 -12.88 8.33 10.25
C GLN A 23 -12.04 7.16 10.81
N GLU A 24 -12.62 5.96 10.88
CA GLU A 24 -11.90 4.75 11.29
C GLU A 24 -10.78 4.41 10.31
N VAL A 25 -11.02 4.53 9.00
CA VAL A 25 -9.99 4.31 7.96
C VAL A 25 -8.83 5.30 8.11
N VAL A 26 -9.10 6.58 8.35
CA VAL A 26 -8.06 7.59 8.56
C VAL A 26 -7.21 7.24 9.78
N ARG A 27 -7.82 6.95 10.93
CA ARG A 27 -7.10 6.55 12.14
C ARG A 27 -6.29 5.26 11.95
N ALA A 28 -6.89 4.25 11.32
CA ALA A 28 -6.21 2.99 11.06
C ALA A 28 -4.99 3.18 10.15
N ARG A 29 -5.09 4.05 9.14
CA ARG A 29 -3.95 4.40 8.28
C ARG A 29 -2.81 5.01 9.08
N GLU A 30 -3.08 5.95 9.99
CA GLU A 30 -2.05 6.56 10.83
C GLU A 30 -1.35 5.54 11.73
N ILE A 31 -2.11 4.67 12.39
CA ILE A 31 -1.56 3.60 13.24
C ILE A 31 -0.68 2.65 12.43
N VAL A 32 -1.08 2.30 11.21
CA VAL A 32 -0.27 1.48 10.31
C VAL A 32 1.02 2.20 9.93
N THR A 33 0.94 3.47 9.51
CA THR A 33 2.11 4.26 9.11
C THR A 33 3.12 4.42 10.25
N GLU A 34 2.66 4.81 11.45
CA GLU A 34 3.49 4.94 12.64
C GLU A 34 4.10 3.60 13.06
N GLY A 35 3.28 2.55 13.05
CA GLY A 35 3.68 1.19 13.40
C GLY A 35 4.76 0.64 12.48
N VAL A 36 4.56 0.69 11.17
CA VAL A 36 5.56 0.25 10.18
C VAL A 36 6.83 1.09 10.32
N SER A 37 6.72 2.42 10.46
CA SER A 37 7.88 3.29 10.68
C SER A 37 8.68 2.90 11.93
N THR A 38 8.01 2.55 13.02
CA THR A 38 8.63 2.10 14.26
C THR A 38 9.33 0.74 14.08
N LEU A 39 8.65 -0.21 13.45
CA LEU A 39 9.18 -1.57 13.23
C LEU A 39 10.38 -1.59 12.28
N LEU A 40 10.43 -0.71 11.28
CA LEU A 40 11.57 -0.56 10.36
C LEU A 40 12.87 -0.16 11.06
N ARG A 41 12.82 0.36 12.30
CA ARG A 41 14.01 0.70 13.08
C ARG A 41 14.69 -0.52 13.71
N VAL A 42 13.99 -1.65 13.79
CA VAL A 42 14.46 -2.85 14.50
C VAL A 42 14.39 -4.12 13.66
N VAL A 43 13.46 -4.22 12.71
CA VAL A 43 13.33 -5.35 11.78
C VAL A 43 14.02 -4.98 10.46
N PRO A 44 15.06 -5.73 10.04
CA PRO A 44 15.72 -5.46 8.77
C PRO A 44 14.77 -5.72 7.59
N VAL A 45 14.67 -4.72 6.70
CA VAL A 45 13.93 -4.80 5.45
C VAL A 45 14.89 -4.45 4.32
N HIS A 46 14.83 -5.24 3.26
CA HIS A 46 15.67 -5.11 2.07
C HIS A 46 14.77 -4.90 0.86
N SER A 47 15.00 -3.85 0.08
CA SER A 47 14.35 -3.66 -1.22
C SER A 47 15.36 -3.90 -2.35
N CYS A 48 14.89 -4.47 -3.46
CA CYS A 48 15.76 -4.67 -4.61
C CYS A 48 15.94 -3.36 -5.39
N LYS A 49 17.18 -3.04 -5.75
CA LYS A 49 17.50 -1.83 -6.54
C LYS A 49 16.86 -1.82 -7.94
N PHE A 50 16.56 -3.00 -8.49
CA PHE A 50 16.22 -3.15 -9.91
C PHE A 50 14.80 -3.62 -10.17
N CYS A 51 14.15 -4.25 -9.20
CA CYS A 51 12.79 -4.74 -9.34
C CYS A 51 11.99 -4.43 -8.07
N PRO A 52 10.65 -4.55 -8.11
CA PRO A 52 9.82 -4.25 -6.95
C PRO A 52 9.92 -5.27 -5.82
N GLU A 53 10.83 -6.24 -5.81
CA GLU A 53 10.87 -7.26 -4.75
C GLU A 53 11.38 -6.67 -3.43
N VAL A 54 10.79 -7.12 -2.32
CA VAL A 54 11.14 -6.73 -0.97
C VAL A 54 11.30 -8.00 -0.14
N HIS A 55 12.28 -8.01 0.75
CA HIS A 55 12.54 -9.08 1.70
C HIS A 55 12.55 -8.52 3.11
N ILE A 56 12.00 -9.28 4.06
CA ILE A 56 11.97 -8.93 5.48
C ILE A 56 12.69 -10.03 6.24
N GLY A 57 13.79 -9.68 6.90
CA GLY A 57 14.68 -10.64 7.54
C GLY A 57 16.13 -10.17 7.55
N ALA A 58 16.95 -10.82 8.36
CA ALA A 58 18.35 -10.43 8.58
C ALA A 58 19.16 -10.29 7.28
N THR A 59 19.00 -11.24 6.37
CA THR A 59 19.70 -11.27 5.08
C THR A 59 18.70 -11.51 3.96
N GLY A 60 18.81 -10.75 2.87
CA GLY A 60 18.02 -10.99 1.65
C GLY A 60 18.18 -12.42 1.12
N HIS A 61 17.15 -12.93 0.44
CA HIS A 61 17.21 -14.27 -0.14
C HIS A 61 18.15 -14.35 -1.36
N GLU A 62 18.56 -15.57 -1.70
CA GLU A 62 19.49 -15.88 -2.79
C GLU A 62 18.78 -16.37 -4.06
N MET A 63 17.45 -16.48 -4.03
CA MET A 63 16.68 -16.86 -5.21
C MET A 63 16.89 -15.91 -6.39
N LYS A 64 17.05 -16.50 -7.57
CA LYS A 64 17.14 -15.80 -8.85
C LYS A 64 15.75 -15.45 -9.37
N THR A 65 15.07 -14.52 -8.69
CA THR A 65 13.74 -14.01 -9.07
C THR A 65 13.78 -12.59 -9.61
N CYS A 66 14.94 -11.93 -9.60
CA CYS A 66 15.07 -10.56 -10.07
C CYS A 66 14.88 -10.48 -11.59
N HIS A 67 14.06 -9.52 -12.03
CA HIS A 67 13.88 -9.19 -13.45
C HIS A 67 14.85 -8.10 -13.96
N GLY A 68 15.78 -7.64 -13.11
CA GLY A 68 16.74 -6.61 -13.49
C GLY A 68 16.11 -5.28 -13.91
N PHE A 69 16.96 -4.36 -14.36
CA PHE A 69 16.52 -3.04 -14.77
C PHE A 69 15.60 -3.14 -16.00
N LYS A 70 14.46 -2.44 -15.96
CA LYS A 70 13.44 -2.45 -17.03
C LYS A 70 12.94 -3.85 -17.44
N ARG A 71 13.08 -4.87 -16.58
CA ARG A 71 12.66 -6.25 -16.87
C ARG A 71 13.36 -6.91 -18.06
N MET A 72 14.56 -6.45 -18.42
CA MET A 72 15.29 -6.90 -19.61
C MET A 72 16.01 -8.25 -19.44
N ILE A 73 16.45 -8.56 -18.21
CA ILE A 73 17.20 -9.78 -17.89
C ILE A 73 16.46 -10.51 -16.78
N LYS A 74 16.05 -11.75 -17.02
CA LYS A 74 15.33 -12.57 -16.05
C LYS A 74 16.29 -13.45 -15.25
N ASP A 75 15.78 -13.98 -14.15
CA ASP A 75 16.42 -15.03 -13.34
C ASP A 75 17.81 -14.63 -12.85
N GLN A 76 17.91 -13.42 -12.30
CA GLN A 76 19.14 -12.88 -11.71
C GLN A 76 19.05 -12.81 -10.18
N PRO A 77 20.19 -12.84 -9.47
CA PRO A 77 20.21 -12.51 -8.05
C PRO A 77 19.79 -11.05 -7.81
N HIS A 78 19.24 -10.78 -6.62
CA HIS A 78 18.84 -9.44 -6.22
C HIS A 78 20.04 -8.61 -5.76
N LYS A 79 19.98 -7.31 -6.04
CA LYS A 79 20.86 -6.32 -5.42
C LYS A 79 20.09 -5.59 -4.33
N TRP A 80 20.22 -6.10 -3.11
CA TRP A 80 19.54 -5.58 -1.93
C TRP A 80 20.11 -4.23 -1.47
N VAL A 81 19.22 -3.33 -1.10
CA VAL A 81 19.50 -2.08 -0.40
C VAL A 81 18.55 -1.96 0.81
N PRO A 82 18.87 -1.14 1.83
CA PRO A 82 17.95 -0.91 2.93
C PRO A 82 16.59 -0.43 2.42
N GLY A 83 15.54 -1.14 2.83
CA GLY A 83 14.17 -0.80 2.51
C GLY A 83 13.65 0.38 3.33
N ASN A 84 12.60 1.02 2.83
CA ASN A 84 11.96 2.17 3.48
C ASN A 84 10.45 1.96 3.64
N LEU A 85 9.76 2.97 4.21
CA LEU A 85 8.32 2.94 4.44
C LEU A 85 7.51 2.66 3.17
N ASN A 86 7.88 3.27 2.04
CA ASN A 86 7.15 3.15 0.77
C ASN A 86 7.37 1.80 0.07
N ASP A 87 8.43 1.06 0.46
CA ASP A 87 8.64 -0.31 0.01
C ASP A 87 7.63 -1.28 0.65
N ILE A 88 7.17 -0.96 1.86
CA ILE A 88 6.17 -1.72 2.62
C ILE A 88 4.74 -1.21 2.36
N LEU A 89 4.54 0.10 2.55
CA LEU A 89 3.27 0.80 2.33
C LEU A 89 3.32 1.53 0.99
N VAL A 90 2.88 0.85 -0.07
CA VAL A 90 2.96 1.39 -1.43
C VAL A 90 2.09 2.66 -1.55
N PRO A 91 2.67 3.83 -1.84
CA PRO A 91 1.92 5.06 -1.95
C PRO A 91 1.06 5.06 -3.21
N VAL A 92 -0.22 5.37 -3.05
CA VAL A 92 -1.18 5.53 -4.15
C VAL A 92 -1.78 6.91 -4.04
N GLN A 93 -1.73 7.66 -5.14
CA GLN A 93 -2.14 9.06 -5.20
C GLN A 93 -3.39 9.20 -6.07
N ALA A 94 -4.21 10.20 -5.74
CA ALA A 94 -5.36 10.63 -6.52
C ALA A 94 -5.39 12.16 -6.61
N PHE A 95 -6.15 12.71 -7.56
CA PHE A 95 -6.49 14.12 -7.52
C PHE A 95 -7.47 14.39 -6.39
N HIS A 96 -7.22 15.46 -5.65
CA HIS A 96 -8.15 15.96 -4.66
C HIS A 96 -9.32 16.66 -5.36
N LEU A 97 -10.55 16.20 -5.12
CA LEU A 97 -11.75 16.79 -5.72
C LEU A 97 -12.47 17.70 -4.72
N ASN A 98 -13.14 18.73 -5.22
CA ASN A 98 -14.01 19.56 -4.39
C ASN A 98 -15.29 18.80 -4.02
N GLU A 99 -15.86 18.07 -4.98
CA GLU A 99 -17.07 17.27 -4.79
C GLU A 99 -16.98 15.94 -5.56
N MET A 100 -17.61 14.91 -5.01
CA MET A 100 -17.67 13.56 -5.60
C MET A 100 -18.22 13.55 -7.03
N PHE A 101 -19.12 14.48 -7.35
CA PHE A 101 -19.77 14.61 -8.65
C PHE A 101 -19.49 15.98 -9.28
N GLN A 102 -18.23 16.23 -9.59
CA GLN A 102 -17.79 17.41 -10.33
C GLN A 102 -17.46 17.09 -11.80
N ASP A 103 -17.17 18.13 -12.58
CA ASP A 103 -16.69 17.99 -13.95
C ASP A 103 -15.34 17.27 -14.01
N GLU A 104 -15.13 16.50 -15.09
CA GLU A 104 -13.90 15.73 -15.27
C GLU A 104 -12.67 16.66 -15.40
N ILE A 105 -11.63 16.37 -14.63
CA ILE A 105 -10.34 17.08 -14.73
C ILE A 105 -9.73 16.83 -16.11
N LYS A 106 -9.58 17.89 -16.89
CA LYS A 106 -8.90 17.84 -18.20
C LYS A 106 -7.39 17.81 -18.04
N HIS A 107 -6.68 17.51 -19.13
CA HIS A 107 -5.23 17.36 -19.08
C HIS A 107 -4.47 18.65 -18.76
N ASP A 108 -4.90 19.76 -19.31
CA ASP A 108 -4.40 21.10 -19.00
C ASP A 108 -4.62 21.46 -17.53
N GLN A 109 -5.75 21.05 -16.96
CA GLN A 109 -6.12 21.31 -15.56
C GLN A 109 -5.36 20.46 -14.51
N ARG A 110 -4.51 19.52 -14.93
CA ARG A 110 -3.88 18.56 -14.00
C ARG A 110 -2.98 19.19 -12.93
N PHE A 111 -2.56 20.45 -13.13
CA PHE A 111 -1.75 21.19 -12.18
C PHE A 111 -2.60 22.09 -11.26
N ASP A 112 -3.88 22.25 -11.57
CA ASP A 112 -4.82 23.05 -10.79
C ASP A 112 -5.38 22.25 -9.59
N TYR A 113 -5.21 20.92 -9.61
CA TYR A 113 -5.69 20.02 -8.58
C TYR A 113 -4.51 19.39 -7.83
N PRO A 114 -4.48 19.47 -6.48
CA PRO A 114 -3.42 18.84 -5.72
C PRO A 114 -3.53 17.31 -5.77
N ARG A 115 -2.38 16.67 -5.55
CA ARG A 115 -2.27 15.20 -5.43
C ARG A 115 -2.24 14.84 -3.95
N VAL A 116 -3.13 13.94 -3.55
CA VAL A 116 -3.24 13.47 -2.17
C VAL A 116 -3.30 11.94 -2.16
N PRO A 117 -2.99 11.27 -1.02
CA PRO A 117 -3.15 9.83 -0.91
C PRO A 117 -4.58 9.39 -1.23
N ALA A 118 -4.75 8.40 -2.12
CA ALA A 118 -6.06 7.98 -2.63
C ALA A 118 -7.02 7.49 -1.54
N VAL A 119 -6.48 6.89 -0.47
CA VAL A 119 -7.25 6.49 0.70
C VAL A 119 -7.81 7.71 1.44
N LEU A 120 -7.01 8.77 1.59
CA LEU A 120 -7.46 9.99 2.26
C LEU A 120 -8.46 10.75 1.40
N GLU A 121 -8.27 10.80 0.08
CA GLU A 121 -9.28 11.34 -0.84
C GLU A 121 -10.61 10.59 -0.71
N LEU A 122 -10.58 9.25 -0.69
CA LEU A 122 -11.78 8.45 -0.51
C LEU A 122 -12.49 8.76 0.82
N CYS A 123 -11.73 8.95 1.90
CA CYS A 123 -12.29 9.29 3.20
C CYS A 123 -12.83 10.72 3.24
N HIS A 124 -12.16 11.67 2.61
CA HIS A 124 -12.60 13.05 2.48
C HIS A 124 -13.92 13.14 1.73
N GLN A 125 -14.03 12.50 0.56
CA GLN A 125 -15.28 12.40 -0.20
C GLN A 125 -16.38 11.67 0.58
N ALA A 126 -16.00 10.82 1.53
CA ALA A 126 -16.91 10.16 2.45
C ALA A 126 -17.34 10.99 3.66
N GLY A 127 -16.85 12.23 3.77
CA GLY A 127 -17.20 13.18 4.83
C GLY A 127 -16.37 13.02 6.10
N ALA A 128 -15.21 12.34 6.05
CA ALA A 128 -14.26 12.41 7.14
C ALA A 128 -13.67 13.82 7.24
N ASP A 129 -13.61 14.33 8.47
CA ASP A 129 -12.88 15.55 8.77
C ASP A 129 -11.38 15.21 8.85
N ILE A 130 -10.62 15.66 7.86
CA ILE A 130 -9.20 15.36 7.72
C ILE A 130 -8.44 16.69 7.69
N PRO A 131 -7.59 16.96 8.68
CA PRO A 131 -6.71 18.13 8.68
C PRO A 131 -5.88 18.23 7.40
N ASP A 132 -5.73 19.45 6.86
CA ASP A 132 -4.91 19.74 5.67
C ASP A 132 -3.48 19.20 5.80
N GLU A 133 -2.91 19.27 7.01
CA GLU A 133 -1.58 18.73 7.31
C GLU A 133 -1.45 17.24 7.05
N LEU A 134 -2.54 16.47 7.18
CA LEU A 134 -2.57 15.03 6.89
C LEU A 134 -2.86 14.76 5.41
N LEU A 135 -3.71 15.57 4.78
CA LEU A 135 -4.05 15.47 3.36
C LEU A 135 -2.85 15.76 2.46
N TYR A 136 -2.13 16.84 2.75
CA TYR A 136 -0.99 17.32 1.97
C TYR A 136 0.36 16.91 2.56
N ARG A 137 0.36 16.01 3.56
CA ARG A 137 1.60 15.46 4.10
C ARG A 137 2.37 14.80 2.96
N SER A 138 3.51 15.38 2.60
CA SER A 138 4.44 14.68 1.72
C SER A 138 4.91 13.41 2.44
N GLU A 139 4.61 12.25 1.86
CA GLU A 139 5.10 10.94 2.31
C GLU A 139 6.65 10.85 2.25
N GLN A 140 7.31 11.91 1.78
CA GLN A 140 8.76 12.13 1.82
C GLN A 140 9.31 12.40 3.22
N LEU A 141 8.50 12.51 4.28
CA LEU A 141 9.03 12.51 5.64
C LEU A 141 9.42 11.09 6.09
N SER A 142 10.17 10.40 5.25
CA SER A 142 10.97 9.24 5.61
C SER A 142 12.43 9.67 5.55
N THR A 143 13.11 9.61 6.70
CA THR A 143 14.58 9.71 6.87
C THR A 143 15.24 11.08 6.74
N THR A 144 14.78 12.07 7.50
CA THR A 144 15.74 12.80 8.35
C THR A 144 15.20 12.80 9.77
N VAL A 145 15.75 11.91 10.60
CA VAL A 145 15.78 12.19 12.05
C VAL A 145 16.46 13.56 12.13
N ARG A 146 15.72 14.61 12.51
CA ARG A 146 16.34 15.87 12.89
C ARG A 146 17.36 15.50 13.96
N GLY A 147 18.64 15.70 13.65
CA GLY A 147 19.72 15.64 14.61
C GLY A 147 19.56 16.80 15.58
N ASN A 148 18.63 16.66 16.52
CA ASN A 148 18.74 17.33 17.81
C ASN A 148 19.36 16.28 18.73
N GLY A 149 20.46 16.63 19.39
CA GLY A 149 21.31 15.74 20.18
C GLY A 149 20.61 15.09 21.38
N GLN A 150 19.65 14.23 21.11
CA GLN A 150 18.99 13.37 22.08
C GLN A 150 19.77 12.06 22.14
N GLN A 151 19.97 11.57 23.36
CA GLN A 151 20.52 10.26 23.69
C GLN A 151 20.09 9.18 22.70
N PRO A 152 20.92 8.14 22.47
CA PRO A 152 20.49 6.98 21.72
C PRO A 152 19.12 6.53 22.26
N PRO A 153 18.11 6.37 21.38
CA PRO A 153 16.77 6.01 21.80
C PRO A 153 16.85 4.76 22.65
N ALA A 154 16.19 4.77 23.82
CA ALA A 154 16.19 3.63 24.72
C ALA A 154 15.81 2.35 23.95
N PRO A 155 16.47 1.21 24.23
CA PRO A 155 16.17 -0.04 23.55
C PRO A 155 14.69 -0.38 23.77
N ILE A 156 13.95 -0.58 22.68
CA ILE A 156 12.53 -0.93 22.75
C ILE A 156 12.44 -2.37 23.27
N LEU A 157 11.67 -2.56 24.34
CA LEU A 157 11.53 -3.88 24.97
C LEU A 157 10.79 -4.86 24.03
N PRO A 158 11.11 -6.17 24.02
CA PRO A 158 10.42 -7.15 23.17
C PRO A 158 8.90 -7.15 23.30
N ASP A 159 8.36 -6.96 24.51
CA ASP A 159 6.91 -6.90 24.73
C ASP A 159 6.27 -5.64 24.12
N GLN A 160 6.99 -4.52 24.12
CA GLN A 160 6.53 -3.30 23.45
C GLN A 160 6.54 -3.48 21.93
N LEU A 161 7.57 -4.12 21.37
CA LEU A 161 7.62 -4.44 19.94
C LEU A 161 6.48 -5.37 19.53
N ARG A 162 6.19 -6.40 20.34
CA ARG A 162 5.04 -7.28 20.11
C ARG A 162 3.73 -6.52 20.13
N TYR A 163 3.54 -5.60 21.08
CA TYR A 163 2.36 -4.76 21.16
C TYR A 163 2.21 -3.85 19.93
N VAL A 164 3.31 -3.19 19.51
CA VAL A 164 3.33 -2.38 18.28
C VAL A 164 2.95 -3.24 17.08
N GLY A 165 3.60 -4.40 16.91
CA GLY A 165 3.30 -5.34 15.83
C GLY A 165 1.84 -5.77 15.81
N GLN A 166 1.26 -6.14 16.96
CA GLN A 166 -0.15 -6.53 17.03
C GLN A 166 -1.08 -5.36 16.67
N ARG A 167 -0.86 -4.18 17.26
CA ARG A 167 -1.65 -2.98 17.00
C ARG A 167 -1.61 -2.57 15.52
N THR A 168 -0.43 -2.66 14.90
CA THR A 168 -0.23 -2.37 13.47
C THR A 168 -0.96 -3.38 12.59
N LEU A 169 -0.89 -4.67 12.92
CA LEU A 169 -1.59 -5.72 12.20
C LEU A 169 -3.12 -5.52 12.26
N ASP A 170 -3.67 -5.27 13.46
CA ASP A 170 -5.11 -5.08 13.65
C ASP A 170 -5.61 -3.81 12.93
N ALA A 171 -4.80 -2.74 12.94
CA ALA A 171 -5.08 -1.53 12.20
C ALA A 171 -5.01 -1.75 10.68
N TRP A 172 -4.07 -2.57 10.19
CA TRP A 172 -3.99 -2.93 8.77
C TRP A 172 -5.25 -3.65 8.29
N GLU A 173 -5.76 -4.57 9.10
CA GLU A 173 -7.03 -5.27 8.84
C GLU A 173 -8.21 -4.31 8.79
N SER A 174 -8.29 -3.42 9.79
CA SER A 174 -9.36 -2.41 9.91
C SER A 174 -9.33 -1.41 8.75
N LEU A 175 -8.14 -0.95 8.36
CA LEU A 175 -7.89 -0.08 7.21
C LEU A 175 -8.46 -0.71 5.92
N ARG A 176 -8.05 -1.95 5.62
CA ARG A 176 -8.47 -2.63 4.39
C ARG A 176 -9.97 -2.92 4.38
N LEU A 177 -10.53 -3.33 5.51
CA LEU A 177 -11.97 -3.58 5.65
C LEU A 177 -12.78 -2.28 5.46
N GLY A 178 -12.36 -1.19 6.09
CA GLY A 178 -13.01 0.11 5.98
C GLY A 178 -12.95 0.65 4.54
N VAL A 179 -11.81 0.57 3.88
CA VAL A 179 -11.68 0.95 2.46
C VAL A 179 -12.59 0.09 1.58
N THR A 180 -12.68 -1.21 1.85
CA THR A 180 -13.61 -2.10 1.12
C THR A 180 -15.06 -1.63 1.29
N LYS A 181 -15.49 -1.31 2.52
CA LYS A 181 -16.83 -0.80 2.80
C LYS A 181 -17.11 0.53 2.09
N LEU A 182 -16.14 1.45 2.08
CA LEU A 182 -16.26 2.74 1.40
C LEU A 182 -16.38 2.56 -0.13
N LEU A 183 -15.58 1.69 -0.74
CA LEU A 183 -15.61 1.41 -2.18
C LEU A 183 -16.91 0.77 -2.67
N LEU A 184 -17.74 0.22 -1.78
CA LEU A 184 -19.08 -0.28 -2.13
C LEU A 184 -20.05 0.86 -2.46
N VAL A 185 -19.83 2.04 -1.90
CA VAL A 185 -20.78 3.17 -1.95
C VAL A 185 -20.20 4.43 -2.61
N TYR A 186 -18.89 4.66 -2.49
CA TYR A 186 -18.19 5.78 -3.13
C TYR A 186 -17.52 5.28 -4.42
N PRO A 187 -18.03 5.65 -5.61
CA PRO A 187 -17.45 5.22 -6.87
C PRO A 187 -16.00 5.65 -6.96
N SER A 188 -15.12 4.71 -7.25
CA SER A 188 -13.70 4.97 -7.48
C SER A 188 -13.22 4.18 -8.69
N LYS A 189 -12.25 4.74 -9.40
CA LYS A 189 -11.68 4.22 -10.64
C LYS A 189 -10.18 4.06 -10.50
N VAL A 190 -9.65 3.04 -11.15
CA VAL A 190 -8.22 2.82 -11.30
C VAL A 190 -7.91 2.59 -12.77
N CYS A 191 -6.73 2.99 -13.22
CA CYS A 191 -6.25 2.65 -14.54
C CYS A 191 -5.85 1.16 -14.60
N GLU A 192 -6.22 0.46 -15.67
CA GLU A 192 -5.84 -0.95 -15.87
C GLU A 192 -4.33 -1.16 -16.05
N HIS A 193 -3.59 -0.11 -16.42
CA HIS A 193 -2.20 -0.22 -16.87
C HIS A 193 -1.20 0.57 -16.01
N CYS A 194 -1.67 1.41 -15.10
CA CYS A 194 -0.81 2.16 -14.18
C CYS A 194 -1.49 2.35 -12.81
N SER A 195 -0.73 2.73 -11.80
CA SER A 195 -1.20 2.93 -10.42
C SER A 195 -2.01 4.23 -10.22
N GLU A 196 -2.67 4.73 -11.27
CA GLU A 196 -3.45 5.97 -11.19
C GLU A 196 -4.85 5.65 -10.66
N VAL A 197 -5.26 6.35 -9.60
CA VAL A 197 -6.58 6.23 -8.97
C VAL A 197 -7.32 7.55 -9.05
N HIS A 198 -8.62 7.47 -9.29
CA HIS A 198 -9.53 8.59 -9.24
C HIS A 198 -10.73 8.23 -8.37
N VAL A 199 -10.96 8.98 -7.30
CA VAL A 199 -12.14 8.80 -6.44
C VAL A 199 -13.27 9.60 -7.06
N GLY A 200 -14.09 8.95 -7.88
CA GLY A 200 -15.20 9.56 -8.61
C GLY A 200 -15.79 8.62 -9.66
N PRO A 201 -16.95 8.97 -10.24
CA PRO A 201 -17.70 8.07 -11.12
C PRO A 201 -17.08 7.85 -12.51
N SER A 202 -16.38 8.83 -13.07
CA SER A 202 -15.97 8.83 -14.49
C SER A 202 -14.46 8.71 -14.74
N GLY A 203 -13.63 8.97 -13.75
CA GLY A 203 -12.18 9.10 -13.98
C GLY A 203 -11.83 10.46 -14.60
N HIS A 204 -10.58 10.89 -14.47
CA HIS A 204 -10.11 12.12 -15.11
C HIS A 204 -9.67 11.90 -16.56
N LYS A 205 -9.56 13.00 -17.32
CA LYS A 205 -9.07 13.03 -18.71
C LYS A 205 -7.61 13.45 -18.83
N ALA A 206 -6.89 13.61 -17.71
CA ALA A 206 -5.46 13.88 -17.75
C ALA A 206 -4.68 12.78 -18.48
N ARG A 207 -3.91 13.18 -19.49
CA ARG A 207 -3.07 12.30 -20.29
C ARG A 207 -1.71 12.04 -19.62
N MET A 208 -1.71 11.22 -18.57
CA MET A 208 -0.52 10.92 -17.77
C MET A 208 -0.22 9.42 -17.64
N CYS A 209 -0.95 8.56 -18.36
CA CYS A 209 -0.64 7.15 -18.41
C CYS A 209 0.66 6.92 -19.20
N GLY A 210 1.71 6.48 -18.52
CA GLY A 210 3.03 6.25 -19.13
C GLY A 210 3.07 5.12 -20.15
N VAL A 211 2.18 4.12 -20.03
CA VAL A 211 2.12 2.95 -20.92
C VAL A 211 1.70 3.35 -22.33
N PHE A 212 0.71 4.25 -22.45
CA PHE A 212 0.13 4.64 -23.74
C PHE A 212 0.67 5.96 -24.28
N LYS A 213 1.81 6.45 -23.77
CA LYS A 213 2.35 7.76 -24.16
C LYS A 213 2.63 7.84 -25.67
N PHE A 214 3.02 6.73 -26.29
CA PHE A 214 3.40 6.65 -27.71
C PHE A 214 2.39 5.88 -28.58
N GLU A 215 1.29 5.41 -28.00
CA GLU A 215 0.24 4.68 -28.71
C GLU A 215 -0.93 5.61 -29.08
N GLY A 216 -1.91 5.12 -29.85
CA GLY A 216 -3.07 5.90 -30.31
C GLY A 216 -3.91 6.53 -29.19
N TRP A 217 -3.79 6.01 -27.96
CA TRP A 217 -4.46 6.51 -26.76
C TRP A 217 -3.81 7.76 -26.16
N LYS A 218 -2.65 8.21 -26.67
CA LYS A 218 -1.98 9.49 -26.34
C LYS A 218 -1.87 9.75 -24.82
N GLY A 219 -1.56 8.71 -24.05
CA GLY A 219 -1.42 8.78 -22.59
C GLY A 219 -2.72 8.85 -21.79
N MET A 220 -3.89 8.59 -22.40
CA MET A 220 -5.15 8.47 -21.67
C MET A 220 -5.20 7.20 -20.80
N HIS A 221 -6.04 7.23 -19.77
CA HIS A 221 -6.26 6.10 -18.87
C HIS A 221 -7.39 5.21 -19.36
N LYS A 222 -7.22 3.90 -19.21
CA LYS A 222 -8.28 2.91 -19.34
C LYS A 222 -8.84 2.60 -17.96
N TRP A 223 -9.97 3.23 -17.64
CA TRP A 223 -10.57 3.18 -16.31
C TRP A 223 -11.37 1.89 -16.07
N LYS A 224 -11.10 1.22 -14.95
CA LYS A 224 -11.96 0.16 -14.39
C LYS A 224 -12.41 0.55 -12.97
N LYS A 225 -13.38 -0.19 -12.42
CA LYS A 225 -13.80 -0.04 -11.01
C LYS A 225 -12.61 -0.38 -10.10
N ALA A 226 -12.32 0.48 -9.13
CA ALA A 226 -11.28 0.24 -8.14
C ALA A 226 -11.74 -0.77 -7.07
N GLY A 227 -10.82 -1.64 -6.65
CA GLY A 227 -10.91 -2.51 -5.48
C GLY A 227 -9.96 -2.06 -4.36
N VAL A 228 -9.98 -2.79 -3.25
CA VAL A 228 -9.16 -2.46 -2.07
C VAL A 228 -7.67 -2.50 -2.36
N ASP A 229 -7.20 -3.44 -3.18
CA ASP A 229 -5.78 -3.54 -3.55
C ASP A 229 -5.31 -2.41 -4.47
N ASP A 230 -6.22 -1.68 -5.12
CA ASP A 230 -5.86 -0.54 -5.96
C ASP A 230 -5.58 0.72 -5.12
N LEU A 231 -6.21 0.86 -3.95
CA LEU A 231 -6.02 1.99 -3.02
C LEU A 231 -5.05 1.67 -1.88
N VAL A 232 -5.05 0.41 -1.42
CA VAL A 232 -4.19 -0.11 -0.38
C VAL A 232 -3.47 -1.34 -0.93
N PRO A 233 -2.44 -1.17 -1.77
CA PRO A 233 -1.77 -2.32 -2.37
C PRO A 233 -1.09 -3.19 -1.32
N GLN A 234 -1.18 -4.50 -1.49
CA GLN A 234 -0.43 -5.46 -0.67
C GLN A 234 0.90 -5.77 -1.35
N LYS A 235 1.99 -5.39 -0.71
CA LYS A 235 3.32 -5.85 -1.11
C LYS A 235 3.49 -7.30 -0.68
N ILE A 236 3.55 -8.25 -1.62
CA ILE A 236 3.75 -9.66 -1.28
C ILE A 236 5.25 -9.94 -1.17
N VAL A 237 5.65 -10.58 -0.07
CA VAL A 237 7.03 -10.99 0.23
C VAL A 237 7.09 -12.49 0.47
N TRP A 238 8.27 -13.07 0.30
CA TRP A 238 8.54 -14.45 0.68
C TRP A 238 8.47 -14.62 2.19
N HIS A 239 7.75 -15.64 2.63
CA HIS A 239 7.63 -16.01 4.05
C HIS A 239 8.49 -17.26 4.31
N ARG A 240 9.42 -17.14 5.27
CA ARG A 240 10.25 -18.24 5.75
C ARG A 240 9.55 -18.92 6.93
N ARG A 241 9.29 -20.22 6.79
CA ARG A 241 8.71 -21.05 7.87
C ARG A 241 9.81 -21.51 8.84
N PRO A 242 9.47 -21.96 10.06
CA PRO A 242 10.46 -22.41 11.04
C PRO A 242 11.40 -23.52 10.54
N HIS A 243 10.92 -24.40 9.66
CA HIS A 243 11.69 -25.50 9.08
C HIS A 243 12.38 -25.16 7.75
N ASP A 244 12.16 -23.97 7.20
CA ASP A 244 12.83 -23.51 5.98
C ASP A 244 14.27 -23.06 6.30
N PRO A 245 15.19 -23.13 5.31
CA PRO A 245 16.57 -22.69 5.49
C PRO A 245 16.64 -21.23 5.94
N PRO A 246 17.68 -20.83 6.71
CA PRO A 246 17.87 -19.45 7.15
C PRO A 246 17.86 -18.42 6.02
N VAL A 247 18.37 -18.82 4.85
CA VAL A 247 18.37 -18.04 3.62
C VAL A 247 17.61 -18.83 2.56
N LEU A 248 16.59 -18.22 1.96
CA LEU A 248 15.78 -18.87 0.94
C LEU A 248 16.55 -18.97 -0.39
N VAL A 249 16.62 -20.18 -0.93
CA VAL A 249 17.33 -20.52 -2.19
C VAL A 249 16.38 -21.10 -3.23
N ASP A 250 16.81 -21.08 -4.50
CA ASP A 250 15.96 -21.45 -5.65
C ASP A 250 15.31 -22.84 -5.55
N GLY A 251 16.02 -23.84 -5.00
CA GLY A 251 15.54 -25.21 -4.90
C GLY A 251 14.27 -25.39 -4.06
N GLY A 252 13.93 -24.43 -3.19
CA GLY A 252 12.73 -24.48 -2.34
C GLY A 252 11.60 -23.53 -2.75
N ARG A 253 11.72 -22.85 -3.90
CA ARG A 253 10.78 -21.79 -4.34
C ARG A 253 9.32 -22.22 -4.29
N ASP A 254 9.03 -23.45 -4.73
CA ASP A 254 7.67 -23.99 -4.77
C ASP A 254 7.13 -24.41 -3.39
N TYR A 255 7.99 -24.48 -2.38
CA TYR A 255 7.65 -24.89 -1.02
C TYR A 255 7.45 -23.71 -0.08
N TYR A 256 8.19 -22.61 -0.27
CA TYR A 256 8.10 -21.46 0.61
C TYR A 256 6.74 -20.76 0.55
N GLY A 257 6.37 -20.14 1.67
CA GLY A 257 5.16 -19.34 1.79
C GLY A 257 5.34 -17.93 1.24
N HIS A 258 4.23 -17.20 1.20
CA HIS A 258 4.20 -15.77 0.98
C HIS A 258 3.37 -15.09 2.06
N ALA A 259 3.55 -13.79 2.23
CA ALA A 259 2.71 -12.96 3.08
C ALA A 259 2.69 -11.51 2.58
N PRO A 260 1.67 -10.72 2.91
CA PRO A 260 1.77 -9.27 2.78
C PRO A 260 2.89 -8.74 3.69
N ALA A 261 3.68 -7.79 3.20
CA ALA A 261 4.85 -7.24 3.87
C ALA A 261 4.53 -6.69 5.27
N VAL A 262 3.38 -6.03 5.43
CA VAL A 262 2.91 -5.55 6.75
C VAL A 262 2.69 -6.70 7.73
N ILE A 263 2.13 -7.82 7.27
CA ILE A 263 1.89 -9.00 8.09
C ILE A 263 3.21 -9.67 8.49
N GLU A 264 4.10 -9.88 7.52
CA GLU A 264 5.43 -10.45 7.76
C GLU A 264 6.24 -9.57 8.74
N LEU A 265 6.23 -8.24 8.54
CA LEU A 265 6.91 -7.29 9.44
C LEU A 265 6.41 -7.37 10.88
N CYS A 266 5.10 -7.44 11.09
CA CYS A 266 4.50 -7.55 12.42
C CYS A 266 4.78 -8.92 13.05
N MET A 267 4.77 -9.99 12.26
CA MET A 267 5.07 -11.34 12.73
C MET A 267 6.51 -11.47 13.22
N GLN A 268 7.48 -10.80 12.58
CA GLN A 268 8.90 -10.82 13.00
C GLN A 268 9.13 -10.28 14.42
N VAL A 269 8.22 -9.47 14.95
CA VAL A 269 8.24 -8.99 16.35
C VAL A 269 7.28 -9.76 17.28
N GLY A 270 6.74 -10.88 16.81
CA GLY A 270 5.88 -11.77 17.59
C GLY A 270 4.39 -11.44 17.57
N ALA A 271 3.91 -10.62 16.64
CA ALA A 271 2.47 -10.42 16.45
C ALA A 271 1.79 -11.72 16.00
N ARG A 272 0.54 -11.93 16.42
CA ARG A 272 -0.23 -13.12 16.06
C ARG A 272 -0.92 -12.90 14.72
N VAL A 273 -0.54 -13.70 13.73
CA VAL A 273 -1.09 -13.59 12.38
C VAL A 273 -2.49 -14.22 12.32
N PRO A 274 -3.47 -13.54 11.69
CA PRO A 274 -4.81 -14.11 11.50
C PRO A 274 -4.81 -15.37 10.62
N PRO A 275 -5.69 -16.36 10.91
CA PRO A 275 -5.73 -17.63 10.16
C PRO A 275 -5.93 -17.51 8.65
N LYS A 276 -6.56 -16.43 8.18
CA LYS A 276 -6.77 -16.18 6.74
C LYS A 276 -5.47 -16.11 5.92
N TYR A 277 -4.33 -15.84 6.56
CA TYR A 277 -3.02 -15.80 5.91
C TYR A 277 -2.28 -17.15 5.94
N HIS A 278 -2.72 -18.11 6.76
CA HIS A 278 -1.99 -19.37 6.98
C HIS A 278 -1.80 -20.20 5.71
N CYS A 279 -2.77 -20.15 4.79
CA CYS A 279 -2.69 -20.83 3.50
C CYS A 279 -1.61 -20.20 2.60
N MET A 280 -1.60 -18.87 2.47
CA MET A 280 -0.59 -18.13 1.71
C MET A 280 0.81 -18.35 2.28
N MET A 281 0.93 -18.37 3.60
CA MET A 281 2.17 -18.60 4.34
C MET A 281 2.61 -20.07 4.34
N LYS A 282 1.78 -21.00 3.83
CA LYS A 282 2.06 -22.44 3.83
C LYS A 282 2.52 -22.96 5.20
N THR A 283 1.85 -22.51 6.26
CA THR A 283 2.18 -22.86 7.66
C THR A 283 2.34 -24.38 7.90
N HIS A 284 1.53 -25.19 7.23
CA HIS A 284 1.60 -26.66 7.23
C HIS A 284 2.05 -27.27 5.89
N GLY A 285 2.66 -26.46 5.01
CA GLY A 285 3.18 -26.92 3.74
C GLY A 285 4.40 -27.82 3.92
N LEU A 286 4.68 -28.65 2.90
CA LEU A 286 5.85 -29.54 2.90
C LEU A 286 7.16 -28.73 2.89
N ALA A 287 8.21 -29.34 3.44
CA ALA A 287 9.58 -28.83 3.30
C ALA A 287 10.12 -29.20 1.90
N PRO A 288 11.06 -28.40 1.34
CA PRO A 288 11.80 -28.82 0.16
C PRO A 288 12.49 -30.17 0.40
N PRO A 289 12.56 -31.06 -0.61
CA PRO A 289 13.35 -32.28 -0.50
C PRO A 289 14.82 -31.91 -0.20
N VAL A 290 15.42 -32.62 0.75
CA VAL A 290 16.83 -32.48 1.07
C VAL A 290 17.63 -32.95 -0.14
N GLN A 291 18.44 -32.06 -0.72
CA GLN A 291 19.41 -32.40 -1.76
C GLN A 291 20.65 -33.05 -1.15
#